data_AF-A0A2T1N8L6-F1
#
_entry.id   AF-A0A2T1N8L6-F1
#
_cell.length_a   1.000
_cell.length_b   1.000
_cell.length_c   1.000
_cell.angle_alpha   90.00
_cell.angle_beta   90.00
_cell.angle_gamma   90.00
#
_symmetry.space_group_name_H-M   'P 1'
#
loop_
_entity.id
_entity.type
_entity.pdbx_description
1 polymer ?
#
loop_
_entity_poly.entity_id
_entity_poly.type
_entity_poly.pdbx_seq_one_letter_code
_entity_poly.pdbx_strand_id
1 'polypeptide(L)'
;MRKFILLTVVLFLSYQTYSQSTLTPVSDWTVVTTDATDVTIYKRDVKKTDQKNDSNNLYEQYRFENNSNSDVFINWNFTMKYSNIATETVPGEENYRALYLAKNQNFIPDYFSSNEKLFFVFKSFLNNKSDAKLESCRLDNLTIKIL
;
A
#
# COMPACT_ATOMS: atom_id res chain seq x y z
N MET A 1 31.38 -45.87 -12.78
CA MET A 1 31.67 -44.71 -11.90
C MET A 1 31.29 -43.47 -12.70
N ARG A 2 30.10 -42.87 -12.56
CA ARG A 2 29.52 -42.19 -11.40
C ARG A 2 30.51 -41.21 -10.76
N LYS A 3 30.07 -39.95 -10.64
CA LYS A 3 30.55 -38.88 -9.75
C LYS A 3 31.50 -37.83 -10.35
N PHE A 4 31.12 -37.07 -11.38
CA PHE A 4 31.69 -35.71 -11.50
C PHE A 4 30.76 -34.65 -12.12
N ILE A 5 29.68 -35.03 -12.81
CA ILE A 5 28.78 -34.04 -13.43
C ILE A 5 27.71 -33.51 -12.45
N LEU A 6 27.47 -34.19 -11.32
CA LEU A 6 26.39 -33.81 -10.40
C LEU A 6 26.73 -32.62 -9.48
N LEU A 7 28.01 -32.30 -9.28
CA LEU A 7 28.39 -31.24 -8.33
C LEU A 7 28.25 -29.83 -8.92
N THR A 8 28.35 -29.69 -10.24
CA THR A 8 28.29 -28.37 -10.91
C THR A 8 26.86 -27.88 -11.14
N VAL A 9 25.87 -28.78 -11.13
CA VAL A 9 24.45 -28.41 -11.37
C VAL A 9 23.76 -27.93 -10.09
N VAL A 10 24.24 -28.32 -8.90
CA VAL A 10 23.58 -27.99 -7.63
C VAL A 10 23.90 -26.57 -7.16
N LEU A 11 25.00 -25.96 -7.61
CA LEU A 11 25.37 -24.60 -7.17
C LEU A 11 24.74 -23.46 -8.02
N PHE A 12 24.17 -23.76 -9.19
CA PHE A 12 23.49 -22.74 -10.01
C PHE A 12 21.98 -22.64 -9.77
N LEU A 13 21.37 -23.59 -9.06
CA LEU A 13 19.93 -23.61 -8.82
C LEU A 13 19.50 -22.89 -7.53
N SER A 14 20.43 -22.47 -6.67
CA SER A 14 20.09 -21.69 -5.45
C SER A 14 20.01 -20.19 -5.67
N TYR A 15 20.28 -19.68 -6.88
CA TYR A 15 20.17 -18.24 -7.19
C TYR A 15 18.81 -17.83 -7.76
N GLN A 16 17.82 -18.72 -7.76
CA GLN A 16 16.46 -18.37 -8.14
C GLN A 16 15.66 -17.92 -6.91
N THR A 17 15.39 -16.62 -6.90
CA THR A 17 14.18 -15.97 -6.38
C THR A 17 14.02 -15.85 -4.86
N TYR A 18 14.87 -15.02 -4.25
CA TYR A 18 14.47 -14.26 -3.05
C TYR A 18 13.75 -12.98 -3.48
N SER A 19 12.69 -12.60 -2.76
CA SER A 19 11.88 -11.39 -3.00
C SER A 19 12.77 -10.17 -3.32
N GLN A 20 12.85 -9.78 -4.60
CA GLN A 20 13.69 -8.65 -5.02
C GLN A 20 13.10 -7.30 -4.65
N SER A 21 11.85 -7.30 -4.17
CA SER A 21 11.19 -6.12 -3.62
C SER A 21 10.98 -6.26 -2.12
N THR A 22 11.28 -5.20 -1.38
CA THR A 22 11.03 -5.11 0.07
C THR A 22 10.23 -3.86 0.38
N LEU A 23 9.39 -3.93 1.41
CA LEU A 23 8.58 -2.82 1.89
C LEU A 23 8.99 -2.50 3.33
N THR A 24 9.42 -1.27 3.59
CA THR A 24 9.90 -0.85 4.91
C THR A 24 9.17 0.41 5.37
N PRO A 25 8.64 0.45 6.61
CA PRO A 25 8.09 1.68 7.19
C PRO A 25 9.13 2.80 7.27
N VAL A 26 8.71 4.03 6.97
CA VAL A 26 9.54 5.25 7.02
C VAL A 26 9.01 6.22 8.06
N SER A 27 7.71 6.15 8.39
CA SER A 27 7.09 6.89 9.48
C SER A 27 6.25 5.98 10.37
N ASP A 28 5.92 6.49 11.55
CA ASP A 28 4.91 5.88 12.42
C ASP A 28 3.50 6.08 11.86
N TRP A 29 2.55 5.32 12.42
CA TRP A 29 1.13 5.44 12.11
C TRP A 29 0.57 6.75 12.66
N THR A 30 -0.14 7.48 11.82
CA THR A 30 -0.87 8.70 12.18
C THR A 30 -2.36 8.53 11.86
N VAL A 31 -3.23 9.00 12.74
CA VAL A 31 -4.70 8.93 12.54
C VAL A 31 -5.12 9.88 11.41
N VAL A 32 -5.95 9.37 10.49
CA VAL A 32 -6.48 10.11 9.32
C VAL A 32 -7.88 10.65 9.59
N THR A 33 -8.72 9.90 10.31
CA THR A 33 -10.08 10.30 10.66
C THR A 33 -10.26 10.15 12.16
N THR A 34 -10.62 11.23 12.85
CA THR A 34 -10.89 11.22 14.31
C THR A 34 -12.37 11.13 14.63
N ASP A 35 -13.24 11.36 13.65
CA ASP A 35 -14.66 11.64 13.88
C ASP A 35 -15.57 10.41 13.77
N ALA A 36 -15.00 9.24 13.43
CA ALA A 36 -15.72 7.97 13.41
C ALA A 36 -15.40 7.18 14.69
N THR A 37 -16.41 6.99 15.53
CA THR A 37 -16.28 6.23 16.78
C THR A 37 -15.97 4.74 16.55
N ASP A 38 -16.47 4.20 15.46
CA ASP A 38 -16.49 2.74 15.22
C ASP A 38 -15.34 2.24 14.34
N VAL A 39 -14.71 3.12 13.58
CA VAL A 39 -13.57 2.77 12.71
C VAL A 39 -12.49 3.83 12.82
N THR A 40 -11.26 3.41 13.11
CA THR A 40 -10.10 4.30 13.04
C THR A 40 -9.29 3.99 11.79
N ILE A 41 -9.06 5.02 10.97
CA ILE A 41 -8.19 4.93 9.79
C ILE A 41 -6.86 5.58 10.12
N TYR A 42 -5.76 4.88 9.84
CA TYR A 42 -4.40 5.37 10.00
C TYR A 42 -3.69 5.41 8.66
N LYS A 43 -2.67 6.25 8.58
CA LYS A 43 -1.70 6.23 7.49
C LYS A 43 -0.27 6.27 8.00
N ARG A 44 0.65 5.76 7.19
CA ARG A 44 2.09 5.96 7.35
C ARG A 44 2.78 5.98 6.00
N ASP A 45 4.00 6.47 5.95
CA ASP A 45 4.84 6.35 4.78
C ASP A 45 5.62 5.03 4.80
N VAL A 46 5.70 4.37 3.65
CA VAL A 46 6.50 3.17 3.43
C VAL A 46 7.35 3.31 2.17
N LYS A 47 8.56 2.77 2.24
CA LYS A 47 9.48 2.68 1.11
C LYS A 47 9.39 1.28 0.49
N LYS A 48 9.14 1.21 -0.82
CA LYS A 48 9.34 0.02 -1.63
C LYS A 48 10.70 0.11 -2.31
N THR A 49 11.59 -0.81 -1.98
CA THR A 49 12.88 -0.98 -2.65
C THR A 49 12.77 -2.13 -3.63
N ASP A 50 13.09 -1.92 -4.90
CA ASP A 50 13.19 -2.95 -5.93
C ASP A 50 14.64 -3.06 -6.38
N GLN A 51 15.33 -4.09 -5.92
CA GLN A 51 16.75 -4.25 -6.21
C GLN A 51 17.03 -4.58 -7.69
N LYS A 52 16.07 -5.19 -8.39
CA LYS A 52 16.25 -5.55 -9.81
C LYS A 52 16.15 -4.34 -10.72
N ASN A 53 15.21 -3.46 -10.43
CA ASN A 53 14.92 -2.29 -11.24
C ASN A 53 15.61 -1.01 -10.73
N ASP A 54 16.47 -1.14 -9.71
CA ASP A 54 17.10 -0.03 -8.96
C ASP A 54 16.09 1.10 -8.61
N SER A 55 14.86 0.69 -8.28
CA SER A 55 13.76 1.64 -8.06
C SER A 55 13.46 1.73 -6.57
N ASN A 56 13.49 2.96 -6.05
CA ASN A 56 13.11 3.25 -4.68
C ASN A 56 11.90 4.20 -4.69
N ASN A 57 10.74 3.67 -4.30
CA ASN A 57 9.48 4.41 -4.34
C ASN A 57 8.95 4.61 -2.93
N LEU A 58 8.39 5.77 -2.67
CA LEU A 58 7.68 6.11 -1.45
C LEU A 58 6.17 5.99 -1.70
N TYR A 59 5.45 5.40 -0.76
CA TYR A 59 4.00 5.27 -0.78
C TYR A 59 3.42 5.67 0.58
N GLU A 60 2.19 6.18 0.58
CA GLU A 60 1.36 6.15 1.78
C GLU A 60 0.68 4.78 1.88
N GLN A 61 0.77 4.12 3.04
CA GLN A 61 0.04 2.90 3.38
C GLN A 61 -1.06 3.25 4.38
N TYR A 62 -2.26 2.69 4.16
CA TYR A 62 -3.41 2.88 5.05
C TYR A 62 -3.66 1.64 5.91
N ARG A 63 -4.10 1.82 7.15
CA ARG A 63 -4.56 0.76 8.07
C ARG A 63 -5.95 1.10 8.57
N PHE A 64 -6.79 0.09 8.71
CA PHE A 64 -8.18 0.24 9.13
C PHE A 64 -8.42 -0.65 10.35
N GLU A 65 -8.98 -0.09 11.42
CA GLU A 65 -9.30 -0.79 12.65
C GLU A 65 -10.80 -0.67 12.91
N ASN A 66 -11.51 -1.80 12.95
CA ASN A 66 -12.91 -1.84 13.36
C ASN A 66 -12.96 -1.97 14.88
N ASN A 67 -13.33 -0.89 15.57
CA ASN A 67 -13.44 -0.85 17.03
C ASN A 67 -14.85 -1.21 17.52
N SER A 68 -15.78 -1.51 16.62
CA SER A 68 -17.14 -1.87 16.95
C SER A 68 -17.30 -3.38 17.23
N ASN A 69 -18.40 -3.71 17.92
CA ASN A 69 -18.81 -5.10 18.16
C ASN A 69 -19.60 -5.71 17.00
N SER A 70 -19.71 -5.00 15.88
CA SER A 70 -20.42 -5.40 14.67
C SER A 70 -19.46 -5.46 13.48
N ASP A 71 -19.88 -6.14 12.43
CA ASP A 71 -19.15 -6.11 11.16
C ASP A 71 -19.36 -4.74 10.50
N VAL A 72 -18.36 -4.25 9.77
CA VAL A 72 -18.44 -2.95 9.10
C VAL A 72 -18.04 -3.07 7.63
N PHE A 73 -18.75 -2.31 6.81
CA PHE A 73 -18.40 -2.11 5.41
C PHE A 73 -18.00 -0.65 5.20
N ILE A 74 -16.79 -0.44 4.68
CA ILE A 74 -16.17 0.87 4.48
C ILE A 74 -15.98 1.07 2.98
N ASN A 75 -16.37 2.21 2.44
CA ASN A 75 -16.05 2.59 1.07
C ASN A 75 -15.68 4.07 0.96
N TRP A 76 -14.83 4.42 -0.01
CA TRP A 76 -14.34 5.78 -0.22
C TRP A 76 -13.70 5.94 -1.61
N ASN A 77 -13.34 7.18 -1.95
CA ASN A 77 -12.46 7.50 -3.08
C ASN A 77 -11.19 8.18 -2.59
N PHE A 78 -10.06 7.89 -3.24
CA PHE A 78 -8.87 8.72 -3.09
C PHE A 78 -8.91 9.89 -4.08
N THR A 79 -8.78 11.11 -3.56
CA THR A 79 -8.52 12.30 -4.37
C THR A 79 -7.06 12.69 -4.18
N MET A 80 -6.28 12.55 -5.24
CA MET A 80 -4.83 12.74 -5.22
C MET A 80 -4.46 13.96 -6.05
N LYS A 81 -3.51 14.75 -5.56
CA LYS A 81 -2.90 15.84 -6.29
C LYS A 81 -1.40 15.60 -6.37
N TYR A 82 -0.85 15.59 -7.57
CA TYR A 82 0.59 15.46 -7.80
C TYR A 82 1.15 16.74 -8.39
N SER A 83 2.39 17.08 -8.05
CA SER A 83 3.10 18.23 -8.59
C SER A 83 3.20 18.15 -10.11
N ASN A 84 3.01 19.30 -10.78
CA ASN A 84 3.07 19.47 -12.23
C ASN A 84 2.04 18.66 -13.05
N ILE A 85 1.06 18.02 -12.39
CA ILE A 85 -0.15 17.48 -13.03
C ILE A 85 -1.28 18.48 -12.72
N ALA A 86 -1.61 19.34 -13.70
CA ALA A 86 -2.52 20.46 -13.51
C ALA A 86 -3.96 20.06 -13.13
N THR A 87 -4.34 18.81 -13.38
CA THR A 87 -5.63 18.24 -12.98
C THR A 87 -5.44 17.42 -11.72
N GLU A 88 -6.04 17.85 -10.61
CA GLU A 88 -6.46 16.92 -9.56
C GLU A 88 -7.20 15.78 -10.27
N THR A 89 -6.78 14.53 -10.03
CA THR A 89 -7.53 13.40 -10.59
C THR A 89 -8.89 13.42 -9.92
N VAL A 90 -9.91 13.84 -10.69
CA VAL A 90 -11.30 13.84 -10.28
C VAL A 90 -11.65 12.39 -9.87
N PRO A 91 -12.43 12.19 -8.79
CA PRO A 91 -12.82 10.85 -8.36
C PRO A 91 -13.43 10.04 -9.52
N GLY A 92 -12.74 8.99 -9.93
CA GLY A 92 -13.22 8.00 -10.90
C GLY A 92 -13.19 6.60 -10.26
N GLU A 93 -13.75 5.60 -10.96
CA GLU A 93 -13.80 4.21 -10.45
C GLU A 93 -12.41 3.66 -10.08
N GLU A 94 -11.35 4.10 -10.77
CA GLU A 94 -9.96 3.71 -10.47
C GLU A 94 -9.51 4.10 -9.06
N ASN A 95 -10.13 5.12 -8.46
CA ASN A 95 -9.83 5.63 -7.13
C ASN A 95 -10.78 5.10 -6.04
N TYR A 96 -11.83 4.38 -6.43
CA TYR A 96 -12.80 3.80 -5.50
C TYR A 96 -12.21 2.62 -4.74
N ARG A 97 -12.53 2.54 -3.45
CA ARG A 97 -12.07 1.49 -2.53
C ARG A 97 -13.24 1.00 -1.70
N ALA A 98 -13.23 -0.30 -1.41
CA ALA A 98 -14.18 -0.93 -0.52
C ALA A 98 -13.47 -1.96 0.36
N LEU A 99 -13.88 -2.06 1.61
CA LEU A 99 -13.30 -2.96 2.60
C LEU A 99 -14.39 -3.44 3.55
N TYR A 100 -14.48 -4.76 3.71
CA TYR A 100 -15.25 -5.39 4.77
C TYR A 100 -14.31 -5.73 5.93
N LEU A 101 -14.72 -5.40 7.15
CA LEU A 101 -14.03 -5.80 8.38
C LEU A 101 -15.02 -6.49 9.30
N ALA A 102 -14.68 -7.70 9.75
CA ALA A 102 -15.40 -8.33 10.83
C ALA A 102 -15.25 -7.51 12.12
N LYS A 103 -16.14 -7.74 13.09
CA LYS A 103 -16.04 -7.13 14.43
C LYS A 103 -14.64 -7.28 15.03
N ASN A 104 -14.11 -6.19 15.60
CA ASN A 104 -12.78 -6.14 16.21
C ASN A 104 -11.61 -6.53 15.28
N GLN A 105 -11.80 -6.48 13.96
CA GLN A 105 -10.75 -6.82 13.00
C GLN A 105 -9.91 -5.59 12.62
N ASN A 106 -8.59 -5.81 12.52
CA ASN A 106 -7.66 -4.86 11.94
C ASN A 106 -7.21 -5.33 10.55
N PHE A 107 -7.12 -4.40 9.61
CA PHE A 107 -6.62 -4.64 8.26
C PHE A 107 -5.42 -3.74 7.97
N ILE A 108 -4.30 -4.37 7.63
CA ILE A 108 -3.10 -3.73 7.12
C ILE A 108 -2.83 -4.36 5.75
N PRO A 109 -2.88 -3.59 4.66
CA PRO A 109 -2.72 -4.12 3.32
C PRO A 109 -1.29 -4.57 3.08
N ASP A 110 -1.12 -5.72 2.42
CA ASP A 110 0.14 -6.21 1.88
C ASP A 110 0.36 -5.67 0.46
N TYR A 111 1.47 -4.95 0.25
CA TYR A 111 1.83 -4.40 -1.05
C TYR A 111 2.04 -5.48 -2.12
N PHE A 112 2.43 -6.69 -1.72
CA PHE A 112 2.68 -7.81 -2.64
C PHE A 112 1.41 -8.56 -3.04
N SER A 113 0.29 -8.31 -2.35
CA SER A 113 -1.03 -8.77 -2.76
C SER A 113 -1.61 -7.82 -3.81
N SER A 114 -1.92 -8.34 -5.00
CA SER A 114 -2.47 -7.53 -6.11
C SER A 114 -3.74 -6.77 -5.71
N ASN A 115 -4.58 -7.38 -4.87
CA ASN A 115 -5.85 -6.80 -4.42
C ASN A 115 -5.68 -5.83 -3.25
N GLU A 116 -4.59 -5.88 -2.52
CA GLU A 116 -4.37 -4.99 -1.37
C GLU A 116 -3.44 -3.83 -1.71
N LYS A 117 -2.63 -3.99 -2.76
CA LYS A 117 -1.79 -2.94 -3.31
C LYS A 117 -2.56 -1.66 -3.66
N LEU A 118 -3.85 -1.77 -3.98
CA LEU A 118 -4.73 -0.63 -4.25
C LEU A 118 -4.93 0.30 -3.03
N PHE A 119 -4.67 -0.16 -1.80
CA PHE A 119 -4.68 0.66 -0.58
C PHE A 119 -3.37 1.43 -0.36
N PHE A 120 -2.42 1.37 -1.30
CA PHE A 120 -1.21 2.18 -1.29
C PHE A 120 -1.36 3.34 -2.27
N VAL A 121 -0.97 4.53 -1.82
CA VAL A 121 -0.97 5.73 -2.66
C VAL A 121 0.48 6.08 -2.99
N PHE A 122 0.82 6.15 -4.28
CA PHE A 122 2.17 6.53 -4.69
C PHE A 122 2.48 7.96 -4.24
N LYS A 123 3.64 8.16 -3.61
CA LYS A 123 4.06 9.47 -3.10
C LYS A 123 5.12 10.10 -3.99
N SER A 124 6.25 9.42 -4.17
CA SER A 124 7.34 9.91 -5.03
C SER A 124 8.38 8.81 -5.28
N PHE A 125 9.34 9.10 -6.17
CA PHE A 125 10.62 8.39 -6.20
C PHE A 125 11.55 8.94 -5.12
N LEU A 126 12.43 8.11 -4.56
CA LEU A 126 13.40 8.50 -3.53
C LEU A 126 14.80 8.77 -4.11
N ASN A 127 15.19 8.07 -5.17
CA ASN A 127 16.50 8.16 -5.80
C ASN A 127 16.49 8.88 -7.17
N ASN A 128 15.34 9.43 -7.59
CA ASN A 128 15.20 10.11 -8.87
C ASN A 128 14.60 11.52 -8.67
N LYS A 129 15.08 12.51 -9.43
CA LYS A 129 14.53 13.87 -9.48
C LYS A 129 13.29 13.92 -10.37
N SER A 130 12.36 12.98 -10.16
CA SER A 130 11.07 13.06 -10.83
C SER A 130 10.28 14.24 -10.30
N ASP A 131 9.60 14.92 -11.22
CA ASP A 131 8.67 16.00 -10.92
C ASP A 131 7.33 15.49 -10.39
N ALA A 132 7.05 14.19 -10.46
CA ALA A 132 5.83 13.61 -9.91
C ALA A 132 5.97 13.36 -8.40
N LYS A 133 5.37 14.22 -7.58
CA LYS A 133 5.30 14.11 -6.12
C LYS A 133 3.89 14.38 -5.63
N LEU A 134 3.36 13.53 -4.76
CA LEU A 134 2.06 13.72 -4.15
C LEU A 134 2.08 14.96 -3.26
N GLU A 135 1.29 15.97 -3.63
CA GLU A 135 1.04 17.19 -2.83
C GLU A 135 0.02 16.92 -1.73
N SER A 136 -1.04 16.18 -2.07
CA SER A 136 -2.09 15.83 -1.12
C SER A 136 -2.83 14.55 -1.53
N CYS A 137 -3.27 13.79 -0.53
CA CYS A 137 -4.23 12.70 -0.69
C CYS A 137 -5.36 12.89 0.33
N ARG A 138 -6.61 12.86 -0.15
CA ARG A 138 -7.82 12.95 0.68
C ARG A 138 -8.67 11.71 0.49
N LEU A 139 -9.35 11.30 1.56
CA LEU A 139 -10.42 10.29 1.52
C LEU A 139 -11.74 11.03 1.32
N ASP A 140 -12.22 11.09 0.08
CA ASP A 140 -13.50 11.71 -0.26
C ASP A 140 -14.61 10.66 -0.32
N ASN A 141 -15.84 11.06 0.01
CA ASN A 141 -17.02 10.18 0.08
C ASN A 141 -16.82 8.95 0.97
N LEU A 142 -16.06 9.09 2.08
CA LEU A 142 -15.90 8.03 3.05
C LEU A 142 -17.24 7.68 3.69
N THR A 143 -17.71 6.46 3.44
CA THR A 143 -18.94 5.92 4.02
C THR A 143 -18.60 4.69 4.84
N ILE A 144 -19.09 4.65 6.08
CA ILE A 144 -18.95 3.52 7.00
C ILE A 144 -20.36 3.03 7.32
N LYS A 145 -20.63 1.76 7.02
CA LYS A 145 -21.91 1.09 7.31
C LYS A 145 -21.68 -0.04 8.31
N ILE A 146 -22.33 0.05 9.47
CA ILE A 146 -22.42 -1.04 10.44
C ILE A 146 -23.43 -2.07 9.92
N LEU A 147 -23.09 -3.36 10.00
CA LEU A 147 -23.89 -4.50 9.53
C LEU A 147 -24.53 -5.26 10.70
#